data_AF-A0A6A6MU82-F1
#
_entry.id   AF-A0A6A6MU82-F1
#
_cell.length_a   1.000
_cell.length_b   1.000
_cell.length_c   1.000
_cell.angle_alpha   90.00
_cell.angle_beta   90.00
_cell.angle_gamma   90.00
#
_symmetry.space_group_name_H-M   'P 1'
#
loop_
_entity.id
_entity.type
_entity.pdbx_description
1 polymer ?
#
loop_
_entity_poly.entity_id
_entity_poly.type
_entity_poly.pdbx_seq_one_letter_code
_entity_poly.pdbx_strand_id
1 'polypeptide(L)'
;MEFNGKETHKVITLENSEEEPEINYRGWKSMPFIIGNETFEKLGAIGTLSNLLIYLTTVFNMKSITAATIVNVSMAPPTLVLWLGLYL
;
A
#
# COMPACT_ATOMS: atom_id res chain seq x y z
N MET A 1 -52.73 -38.55 -4.38
CA MET A 1 -53.00 -37.36 -3.56
C MET A 1 -51.69 -36.97 -2.91
N GLU A 2 -51.16 -35.82 -3.31
CA GLU A 2 -49.85 -35.29 -2.93
C GLU A 2 -49.80 -34.95 -1.42
N PHE A 3 -48.69 -35.31 -0.77
CA PHE A 3 -48.41 -34.89 0.60
C PHE A 3 -47.68 -33.54 0.55
N ASN A 4 -48.31 -32.53 1.14
CA ASN A 4 -48.03 -31.11 1.01
C ASN A 4 -46.93 -30.66 2.00
N GLY A 5 -45.74 -30.32 1.50
CA GLY A 5 -44.57 -29.94 2.30
C GLY A 5 -44.62 -28.50 2.80
N LYS A 6 -45.30 -28.23 3.93
CA LYS A 6 -45.33 -26.87 4.53
C LYS A 6 -45.14 -26.80 6.05
N GLU A 7 -44.86 -27.90 6.75
CA GLU A 7 -44.84 -27.89 8.23
C GLU A 7 -43.50 -28.31 8.85
N THR A 8 -42.39 -28.08 8.17
CA THR A 8 -41.03 -28.39 8.68
C THR A 8 -40.18 -27.14 8.92
N HIS A 9 -40.79 -25.96 9.04
CA HIS A 9 -40.07 -24.69 9.20
C HIS A 9 -40.59 -23.79 10.32
N LYS A 10 -41.34 -24.34 11.27
CA LYS A 10 -41.71 -23.61 12.48
C LYS A 10 -41.49 -24.57 13.64
N VAL A 11 -40.84 -24.08 14.69
CA VAL A 11 -40.40 -24.80 15.91
C VAL A 11 -38.98 -25.39 15.75
N ILE A 12 -38.09 -25.04 16.69
CA ILE A 12 -36.68 -25.47 16.88
C ILE A 12 -35.71 -24.64 15.99
N THR A 13 -34.90 -23.68 16.44
CA THR A 13 -34.27 -23.40 17.74
C THR A 13 -33.94 -21.90 17.81
N LEU A 14 -34.20 -21.28 18.96
CA LEU A 14 -33.55 -20.04 19.37
C LEU A 14 -32.13 -20.41 19.84
N GLU A 15 -31.15 -20.44 18.93
CA GLU A 15 -29.75 -20.63 19.29
C GLU A 15 -28.91 -19.50 18.72
N ASN A 16 -28.58 -18.56 19.61
CA ASN A 16 -27.34 -17.80 19.70
C ASN A 16 -26.44 -17.81 18.43
N SER A 17 -26.81 -17.05 17.41
CA SER A 17 -25.85 -16.63 16.38
C SER A 17 -25.14 -15.38 16.90
N GLU A 18 -23.97 -15.56 17.50
CA GLU A 18 -22.99 -14.48 17.54
C GLU A 18 -22.79 -14.04 16.08
N GLU A 19 -23.32 -12.88 15.72
CA GLU A 19 -23.12 -12.28 14.40
C GLU A 19 -21.61 -12.03 14.24
N GLU A 20 -20.91 -12.97 13.59
CA GLU A 20 -19.56 -12.71 13.09
C GLU A 20 -19.64 -11.42 12.27
N PRO A 21 -18.79 -10.40 12.55
CA PRO A 21 -18.89 -9.13 11.86
C PRO A 21 -18.68 -9.38 10.37
N GLU A 22 -19.74 -9.18 9.58
CA GLU A 22 -19.67 -9.28 8.13
C GLU A 22 -18.67 -8.22 7.65
N ILE A 23 -17.44 -8.66 7.35
CA ILE A 23 -16.33 -7.76 7.03
C ILE A 23 -16.62 -7.17 5.65
N ASN A 24 -17.26 -6.00 5.63
CA ASN A 24 -17.54 -5.30 4.38
C ASN A 24 -16.22 -4.74 3.82
N TYR A 25 -15.59 -5.49 2.93
CA TYR A 25 -14.37 -5.07 2.25
C TYR A 25 -14.68 -3.93 1.28
N ARG A 26 -14.67 -2.70 1.79
CA ARG A 26 -14.74 -1.46 0.98
C ARG A 26 -13.43 -1.18 0.22
N GLY A 27 -12.52 -2.15 0.18
CA GLY A 27 -11.16 -2.04 -0.36
C GLY A 27 -11.12 -1.54 -1.80
N TRP A 28 -12.12 -1.85 -2.62
CA TRP A 28 -12.19 -1.36 -4.01
C TRP A 28 -12.24 0.18 -4.11
N LYS A 29 -12.86 0.85 -3.13
CA LYS A 29 -12.93 2.31 -3.07
C LYS A 29 -11.66 2.92 -2.46
N SER A 30 -10.96 2.18 -1.60
CA SER A 30 -9.70 2.60 -0.96
C SER A 30 -8.47 2.40 -1.85
N MET A 31 -8.52 1.44 -2.77
CA MET A 31 -7.45 1.09 -3.72
C MET A 31 -6.83 2.30 -4.45
N PRO A 32 -7.58 3.21 -5.08
CA PRO A 32 -7.00 4.35 -5.78
C PRO A 32 -6.28 5.34 -4.85
N PHE A 33 -6.72 5.49 -3.59
CA PHE A 33 -6.08 6.39 -2.64
C PHE A 33 -4.72 5.87 -2.17
N ILE A 34 -4.59 4.56 -1.95
CA ILE A 34 -3.34 3.92 -1.55
C ILE A 34 -2.32 3.99 -2.69
N ILE A 35 -2.74 3.66 -3.91
CA ILE A 35 -1.88 3.76 -5.11
C ILE A 35 -1.47 5.21 -5.36
N GLY A 36 -2.40 6.16 -5.19
CA GLY A 36 -2.10 7.59 -5.28
C GLY A 36 -1.01 8.02 -4.29
N ASN A 37 -1.10 7.60 -3.03
CA ASN A 37 -0.08 7.92 -2.03
C ASN A 37 1.29 7.31 -2.35
N GLU A 38 1.32 6.02 -2.67
CA GLU A 38 2.55 5.29 -3.03
C GLU A 38 3.24 5.90 -4.25
N THR A 39 2.46 6.29 -5.27
CA THR A 39 3.00 6.93 -6.48
C THR A 39 3.50 8.34 -6.22
N PHE A 40 2.83 9.13 -5.37
CA PHE A 40 3.29 10.47 -4.98
C PHE A 40 4.61 10.44 -4.22
N GLU A 41 4.76 9.50 -3.28
CA GLU A 41 6.00 9.31 -2.55
C GLU A 41 7.16 9.00 -3.51
N LYS A 42 6.94 8.07 -4.45
CA LYS A 42 7.93 7.71 -5.48
C LYS A 42 8.24 8.86 -6.44
N LEU A 43 7.22 9.63 -6.82
CA LEU A 43 7.41 10.78 -7.71
C LEU A 43 8.24 11.87 -7.03
N GLY A 44 7.98 12.14 -5.74
CA GLY A 44 8.79 13.03 -4.93
C GLY A 44 10.24 12.58 -4.83
N ALA A 45 10.47 11.29 -4.58
CA ALA A 45 11.81 10.71 -4.53
C ALA A 45 12.55 10.84 -5.88
N ILE A 46 11.89 10.57 -7.01
CA ILE A 46 12.50 10.72 -8.35
C ILE A 46 12.78 12.19 -8.69
N GLY A 47 11.90 13.11 -8.28
CA GLY A 47 12.07 14.55 -8.50
C GLY A 47 13.27 15.11 -7.76
N THR A 48 13.46 14.75 -6.49
CA THR A 48 14.65 15.15 -5.71
C THR A 48 15.92 14.54 -6.28
N LEU A 49 15.87 13.28 -6.70
CA LEU A 49 16.98 12.59 -7.35
C LEU A 49 17.42 13.28 -8.65
N SER A 50 16.46 13.67 -9.48
CA SER A 50 16.70 14.30 -10.78
C SER A 50 17.34 15.68 -10.60
N ASN A 51 16.84 16.46 -9.63
CA ASN A 51 17.43 17.74 -9.27
C ASN A 51 18.87 17.58 -8.75
N LEU A 52 19.10 16.58 -7.89
CA LEU A 52 20.42 16.28 -7.36
C LEU A 52 21.40 15.83 -8.45
N LEU A 53 20.99 14.97 -9.39
CA LEU A 53 21.83 14.50 -10.50
C LEU A 53 22.30 15.66 -11.37
N ILE A 54 21.40 16.59 -11.71
CA ILE A 54 21.74 17.78 -12.49
C ILE A 54 22.71 18.66 -11.70
N TYR A 55 22.50 18.85 -10.39
CA TYR A 55 23.40 19.63 -9.55
C TYR A 55 24.81 19.03 -9.47
N LEU A 56 24.92 17.72 -9.30
CA LEU A 56 26.20 17.00 -9.23
C LEU A 56 26.98 17.07 -10.54
N THR A 57 26.29 17.00 -11.68
CA THR A 57 26.94 17.03 -13.01
C THR A 57 27.29 18.43 -13.47
N THR A 58 26.45 19.44 -13.19
CA THR A 58 26.63 20.81 -13.70
C THR A 58 27.43 21.71 -12.76
N VAL A 59 27.14 21.70 -11.46
CA VAL A 59 27.75 22.59 -10.47
C VAL A 59 28.98 21.94 -9.86
N PHE A 60 28.88 20.68 -9.44
CA PHE A 60 29.98 19.95 -8.82
C PHE A 60 30.99 19.37 -9.84
N ASN A 61 30.72 19.55 -11.16
CA ASN A 61 31.57 19.08 -12.27
C ASN A 61 31.99 17.60 -12.13
N MET A 62 31.12 16.76 -11.54
CA MET A 62 31.41 15.33 -11.42
C MET A 62 31.28 14.63 -12.76
N LYS A 63 32.16 13.64 -12.98
CA LYS A 63 32.03 12.71 -14.10
C LYS A 63 30.66 12.03 -14.01
N SER A 64 29.91 12.03 -15.12
CA SER A 64 28.53 11.49 -15.19
C SER A 64 28.39 10.09 -14.55
N ILE A 65 29.41 9.25 -14.70
CA ILE A 65 29.48 7.90 -14.11
C ILE A 65 29.49 7.94 -12.57
N THR A 66 30.23 8.87 -11.98
CA THR A 66 30.30 9.06 -10.52
C THR A 66 29.00 9.63 -9.98
N ALA A 67 28.41 10.62 -10.67
CA ALA A 67 27.11 11.17 -10.29
C ALA A 67 25.99 10.12 -10.35
N ALA A 68 25.97 9.28 -11.40
CA ALA A 68 25.02 8.19 -11.53
C ALA A 68 25.17 7.14 -10.42
N THR A 69 26.39 6.89 -9.95
CA THR A 69 26.65 5.96 -8.83
C THR A 69 26.09 6.52 -7.52
N ILE A 70 26.30 7.82 -7.24
CA ILE A 70 25.75 8.50 -6.06
C ILE A 70 24.21 8.48 -6.09
N VAL A 71 23.64 8.73 -7.26
CA VAL A 71 22.19 8.69 -7.50
C VAL A 71 21.63 7.29 -7.29
N ASN A 72 22.29 6.24 -7.80
CA ASN A 72 21.89 4.84 -7.58
C ASN A 72 21.94 4.44 -6.10
N VAL A 73 22.93 4.90 -5.34
CA VAL A 73 22.98 4.69 -3.89
C VAL A 73 21.83 5.43 -3.19
N SER A 74 21.45 6.61 -3.69
CA SER A 74 20.34 7.40 -3.16
C SER A 74 18.96 6.83 -3.51
N MET A 75 18.86 5.97 -4.53
CA MET A 75 17.63 5.20 -4.82
C MET A 75 17.42 4.03 -3.86
N ALA A 76 18.38 3.73 -2.99
CA ALA A 76 18.22 2.67 -2.00
C ALA A 76 16.99 3.00 -1.13
N PRO A 77 16.00 2.10 -1.07
CA PRO A 77 14.82 2.34 -0.26
C PRO A 77 15.23 2.49 1.21
N PRO A 78 14.61 3.38 1.98
CA PRO A 78 14.94 3.62 3.37
C PRO A 78 14.34 2.50 4.24
N THR A 79 14.65 1.25 3.93
CA THR A 79 14.21 0.08 4.70
C THR A 79 14.59 0.25 6.17
N LEU A 80 15.77 0.79 6.45
CA LEU A 80 16.22 1.14 7.80
C LEU A 80 15.28 2.13 8.52
N VAL A 81 14.69 3.10 7.81
CA VAL A 81 13.74 4.06 8.39
C VAL A 81 12.42 3.37 8.73
N LEU A 82 11.95 2.44 7.89
CA LEU A 82 10.75 1.65 8.16
C LEU A 82 10.93 0.72 9.37
N TRP A 83 12.10 0.08 9.51
CA TRP A 83 12.44 -0.72 10.68
C TRP A 83 12.53 0.14 11.95
N LEU A 84 13.12 1.32 11.86
CA LEU A 84 13.23 2.24 13.00
C LEU A 84 11.86 2.78 13.42
N GLY A 85 11.00 3.12 12.46
CA GLY A 85 9.65 3.63 12.70
C GLY A 85 8.67 2.58 13.22
N LEU A 86 8.97 1.29 13.03
CA LEU A 86 8.24 0.20 13.69
C LEU A 86 8.72 -0.03 15.13
N TYR A 87 9.96 0.33 15.43
CA TYR A 87 10.59 0.10 16.74
C TYR A 87 10.33 1.23 17.75
N LEU A 88 10.20 2.48 17.30
CA LEU A 88 9.87 3.67 18.09
C LEU A 88 8.36 3.84 18.28
#